data_AF-A0A7S2D230-F1
#
_entry.id   AF-A0A7S2D230-F1
#
_cell.length_a   1.000
_cell.length_b   1.000
_cell.length_c   1.000
_cell.angle_alpha   90.00
_cell.angle_beta   90.00
_cell.angle_gamma   90.00
#
_symmetry.space_group_name_H-M   'P 1'
#
loop_
_entity.id
_entity.type
_entity.pdbx_description
1 polymer ?
#
loop_
_entity_poly.entity_id
_entity_poly.type
_entity_poly.pdbx_seq_one_letter_code
_entity_poly.pdbx_strand_id
1 'polypeptide(L)'
;DWIDAFKSDSRSQALASTIFLFFACLSPAVTFGMLFDEYTEGHLGVVEMILSSAISGIGYAIFSGQPICIMGATGPELAYTTVFYNICKQLDLEFLPARLWQGLWCALIT
;
A
#
# COMPACT_ATOMS: atom_id res chain seq x y z
N ASP A 1 0.32 26.02 4.15
CA ASP A 1 0.26 24.56 3.94
C ASP A 1 -0.44 24.10 2.69
N TRP A 2 -1.75 23.86 2.67
CA TRP A 2 -2.42 23.20 1.53
C TRP A 2 -2.36 23.96 0.20
N ILE A 3 -2.24 25.29 0.25
CA ILE A 3 -2.25 26.18 -0.92
C ILE A 3 -0.83 26.56 -1.36
N ASP A 4 0.20 26.24 -0.55
CA ASP A 4 1.58 26.65 -0.85
C ASP A 4 2.16 25.93 -2.07
N ALA A 5 1.69 24.72 -2.37
CA ALA A 5 2.02 24.01 -3.60
C ALA A 5 1.58 24.76 -4.88
N PHE A 6 0.59 25.66 -4.79
CA PHE A 6 0.09 26.44 -5.92
C PHE A 6 0.75 27.82 -6.05
N LYS A 7 1.62 28.23 -5.12
CA LYS A 7 2.38 29.47 -5.23
C LYS A 7 3.42 29.40 -6.35
N SER A 8 3.64 30.53 -7.02
CA SER A 8 4.48 30.57 -8.24
C SER A 8 5.93 30.14 -8.01
N ASP A 9 6.51 30.49 -6.85
CA ASP A 9 7.89 30.13 -6.52
C ASP A 9 8.07 28.64 -6.21
N SER A 10 7.04 27.97 -5.70
CA SER A 10 7.14 26.57 -5.24
C SER A 10 6.61 25.54 -6.23
N ARG A 11 5.97 25.95 -7.33
CA ARG A 11 5.38 25.05 -8.33
C ARG A 11 6.39 24.15 -9.03
N SER A 12 7.56 24.67 -9.40
CA SER A 12 8.60 23.90 -10.07
C SER A 12 9.19 22.82 -9.14
N GLN A 13 9.42 23.18 -7.88
CA GLN A 13 9.88 22.26 -6.84
C GLN A 13 8.81 21.20 -6.53
N ALA A 14 7.54 21.58 -6.40
CA ALA A 14 6.45 20.64 -6.16
C ALA A 14 6.30 19.62 -7.29
N LEU A 15 6.42 20.06 -8.55
CA LEU A 15 6.37 19.17 -9.71
C LEU A 15 7.57 18.20 -9.72
N ALA A 16 8.78 18.71 -9.47
CA ALA A 16 9.98 17.88 -9.40
C ALA A 16 9.89 16.82 -8.29
N SER A 17 9.44 17.22 -7.10
CA SER A 17 9.21 16.31 -5.97
C SER A 17 8.15 15.27 -6.27
N THR A 18 7.06 15.63 -6.96
CA THR A 18 6.00 14.69 -7.35
C THR A 18 6.53 13.60 -8.28
N ILE A 19 7.28 13.98 -9.31
CA ILE A 19 7.86 13.01 -10.27
C ILE A 19 8.87 12.10 -9.56
N PHE A 20 9.73 12.67 -8.72
CA PHE A 20 10.71 11.90 -7.95
C PHE A 20 10.03 10.89 -7.02
N LEU A 21 9.05 11.34 -6.23
CA LEU A 21 8.31 10.49 -5.30
C LEU A 21 7.51 9.41 -6.01
N PHE A 22 6.94 9.70 -7.18
CA PHE A 22 6.23 8.70 -7.99
C PHE A 22 7.12 7.48 -8.28
N PHE A 23 8.32 7.70 -8.81
CA PHE A 23 9.25 6.60 -9.10
C PHE A 23 9.81 5.96 -7.82
N ALA A 24 10.08 6.77 -6.80
CA ALA A 24 10.58 6.28 -5.51
C ALA A 24 9.57 5.34 -4.81
N CYS A 25 8.26 5.57 -4.97
CA CYS A 25 7.21 4.73 -4.39
C CYS A 25 6.80 3.58 -5.33
N LEU A 26 6.88 3.78 -6.65
CA LEU A 26 6.53 2.76 -7.63
C LEU A 26 7.49 1.57 -7.57
N SER A 27 8.80 1.82 -7.46
CA SER A 27 9.81 0.75 -7.39
C SER A 27 9.56 -0.25 -6.25
N PRO A 28 9.41 0.17 -4.98
CA PRO A 28 9.11 -0.76 -3.89
C PRO A 28 7.72 -1.38 -4.03
N ALA A 29 6.72 -0.67 -4.55
CA ALA A 29 5.39 -1.24 -4.77
C ALA A 29 5.42 -2.42 -5.76
N VAL A 30 6.20 -2.30 -6.83
CA VAL A 30 6.41 -3.38 -7.80
C VAL A 30 7.18 -4.54 -7.17
N THR A 31 8.27 -4.25 -6.45
CA THR A 31 9.07 -5.29 -5.78
C THR A 31 8.26 -6.07 -4.75
N PHE A 32 7.52 -5.38 -3.88
CA PHE A 32 6.63 -6.04 -2.91
C PHE A 32 5.50 -6.79 -3.60
N GLY A 33 4.92 -6.24 -4.66
CA GLY A 33 3.90 -6.90 -5.47
C GLY A 33 4.37 -8.25 -6.04
N MET A 34 5.62 -8.33 -6.52
CA MET A 34 6.19 -9.59 -7.01
C MET A 34 6.41 -10.60 -5.87
N LEU A 35 6.87 -10.14 -4.71
CA LEU A 35 7.03 -11.00 -3.54
C LEU A 35 5.69 -11.54 -3.05
N PHE A 36 4.64 -10.71 -3.01
CA PHE A 36 3.29 -11.16 -2.67
C PHE A 36 2.79 -12.22 -3.66
N ASP A 37 3.03 -12.02 -4.95
CA ASP A 37 2.62 -12.96 -6.00
C ASP A 37 3.27 -14.33 -5.80
N GLU A 38 4.59 -14.35 -5.53
CA GLU A 38 5.36 -15.56 -5.27
C GLU A 38 4.93 -16.29 -3.99
N TYR A 39 4.78 -15.57 -2.87
CA TYR A 39 4.44 -16.19 -1.58
C TYR A 39 2.97 -16.58 -1.43
N THR A 40 2.08 -16.02 -2.26
CA THR A 40 0.64 -16.30 -2.19
C THR A 40 0.13 -17.08 -3.40
N GLU A 41 1.03 -17.67 -4.21
CA GLU A 41 0.69 -18.47 -5.39
C GLU A 41 -0.28 -17.76 -6.36
N GLY A 42 -0.08 -16.47 -6.58
CA GLY A 42 -0.88 -15.67 -7.50
C GLY A 42 -2.21 -15.15 -6.94
N HIS A 43 -2.46 -15.27 -5.63
CA HIS A 43 -3.66 -14.67 -5.01
C HIS A 43 -3.55 -13.15 -4.79
N LEU A 44 -2.33 -12.61 -4.62
CA LEU A 44 -2.05 -11.18 -4.50
C LEU A 44 -0.94 -10.80 -5.48
N GLY A 45 -1.30 -10.13 -6.58
CA GLY A 45 -0.36 -9.75 -7.61
C GLY A 45 0.19 -8.32 -7.47
N VAL A 46 1.04 -7.97 -8.45
CA VAL A 46 1.64 -6.64 -8.58
C VAL A 46 0.57 -5.56 -8.83
N VAL A 47 -0.45 -5.88 -9.61
CA VAL A 47 -1.49 -4.91 -9.99
C VAL A 47 -2.36 -4.55 -8.78
N GLU A 48 -2.74 -5.55 -7.98
CA GLU A 48 -3.50 -5.36 -6.74
C GLU A 48 -2.70 -4.51 -5.74
N MET A 49 -1.39 -4.74 -5.63
CA MET A 49 -0.51 -3.99 -4.76
C MET A 49 -0.40 -2.51 -5.18
N ILE A 50 -0.22 -2.24 -6.47
CA ILE A 50 -0.18 -0.86 -7.01
C ILE A 50 -1.53 -0.17 -6.80
N LEU A 51 -2.63 -0.84 -7.12
CA LEU A 51 -3.97 -0.28 -7.00
C LEU A 51 -4.32 0.02 -5.53
N SER A 52 -4.00 -0.90 -4.62
CA SER A 52 -4.18 -0.73 -3.18
C SER A 52 -3.39 0.46 -2.64
N SER A 53 -2.12 0.60 -3.04
CA SER A 53 -1.27 1.72 -2.65
C SER A 53 -1.78 3.06 -3.20
N ALA A 54 -2.31 3.06 -4.43
CA ALA A 54 -2.87 4.27 -5.04
C ALA A 54 -4.17 4.73 -4.34
N ILE A 55 -5.11 3.83 -4.09
CA ILE A 55 -6.39 4.16 -3.46
C ILE A 55 -6.17 4.62 -2.02
N SER A 56 -5.35 3.89 -1.25
CA SER A 56 -5.02 4.25 0.13
C SER A 56 -4.23 5.56 0.21
N GLY A 57 -3.29 5.80 -0.71
CA GLY A 57 -2.53 7.04 -0.81
C GLY A 57 -3.41 8.26 -1.11
N ILE A 58 -4.33 8.16 -2.06
CA ILE A 58 -5.28 9.25 -2.38
C ILE A 58 -6.21 9.52 -1.19
N GLY A 59 -6.75 8.46 -0.57
CA GLY A 59 -7.58 8.59 0.62
C GLY A 59 -6.83 9.28 1.78
N TYR A 60 -5.60 8.84 2.04
CA TYR A 60 -4.77 9.44 3.09
C TYR A 60 -4.41 10.90 2.78
N ALA A 61 -4.10 11.25 1.53
CA ALA A 61 -3.78 12.61 1.14
C ALA A 61 -4.94 13.60 1.38
N ILE A 62 -6.18 13.15 1.24
CA ILE A 62 -7.38 14.00 1.42
C ILE A 62 -7.80 14.11 2.89
N PHE A 63 -7.71 13.02 3.66
CA PHE A 63 -8.29 12.93 5.00
C PHE A 63 -7.27 12.98 6.15
N SER A 64 -5.95 12.95 5.89
CA SER A 64 -4.94 12.95 6.95
C SER A 64 -4.67 14.34 7.53
N GLY A 65 -4.28 14.37 8.82
CA GLY A 65 -3.77 15.58 9.48
C GLY A 65 -2.34 15.96 9.05
N GLN A 66 -1.60 15.04 8.43
CA GLN A 66 -0.24 15.26 7.93
C GLN A 66 -0.02 14.51 6.59
N PRO A 67 -0.25 15.17 5.43
CA PRO A 67 -0.20 14.53 4.11
C PRO A 67 1.22 14.23 3.60
N ILE A 68 2.26 14.42 4.42
CA ILE A 68 3.67 14.18 4.06
C ILE A 68 4.05 12.69 4.22
N CYS A 69 3.24 11.91 4.94
CA CYS A 69 3.49 10.49 5.13
C CYS A 69 3.21 9.69 3.84
N ILE A 70 4.15 8.82 3.46
CA ILE A 70 4.04 7.94 2.30
C ILE A 70 3.56 6.58 2.77
N MET A 71 2.40 6.17 2.28
CA MET A 71 1.79 4.86 2.56
C MET A 71 2.31 3.82 1.54
N GLY A 72 2.73 2.65 2.02
CA GLY A 72 3.18 1.55 1.17
C GLY A 72 3.37 0.25 1.96
N ALA A 73 3.54 -0.87 1.25
CA ALA A 73 3.85 -2.14 1.90
C ALA A 73 5.21 -2.10 2.59
N THR A 74 5.33 -2.89 3.66
CA THR A 74 6.55 -2.97 4.47
C THR A 74 6.94 -4.43 4.67
N GLY A 75 8.22 -4.68 4.93
CA GLY A 75 8.74 -6.03 5.18
C GLY A 75 7.96 -6.83 6.25
N PRO A 76 7.55 -6.23 7.39
CA PRO A 76 6.74 -6.93 8.38
C PRO A 76 5.36 -7.35 7.86
N GLU A 77 4.70 -6.53 7.03
CA GLU A 77 3.39 -6.85 6.45
C GLU A 77 3.48 -8.00 5.42
N LEU A 78 4.57 -8.04 4.65
CA LEU A 78 4.90 -9.19 3.79
C LEU A 78 5.10 -10.46 4.62
N ALA A 79 5.98 -10.41 5.63
CA ALA A 79 6.26 -11.57 6.49
C ALA A 79 5.00 -12.09 7.19
N TYR A 80 4.15 -11.18 7.67
CA TYR A 80 2.85 -11.53 8.23
C TYR A 80 1.95 -12.25 7.20
N THR A 81 1.80 -11.68 6.01
CA THR A 81 0.93 -12.24 4.97
C THR A 81 1.40 -13.63 4.53
N THR A 82 2.71 -13.87 4.40
CA THR A 82 3.26 -15.19 4.08
C THR A 82 2.92 -16.22 5.16
N VAL A 83 3.08 -15.88 6.44
CA VAL A 83 2.72 -16.78 7.55
C VAL A 83 1.22 -17.02 7.58
N PHE A 84 0.41 -15.98 7.40
CA PHE A 84 -1.05 -16.09 7.38
C PHE A 84 -1.55 -16.98 6.24
N TYR A 85 -0.98 -16.85 5.04
CA TYR A 85 -1.30 -17.70 3.90
C TYR A 85 -0.99 -19.18 4.19
N ASN A 86 0.17 -19.47 4.78
CA ASN A 86 0.55 -20.82 5.18
C ASN A 86 -0.39 -21.42 6.24
N ILE A 87 -0.85 -20.61 7.21
CA ILE A 87 -1.83 -21.06 8.21
C ILE A 87 -3.17 -21.37 7.55
N CYS A 88 -3.65 -20.53 6.63
CA CYS A 88 -4.90 -20.77 5.90
C CYS A 88 -4.83 -22.09 5.13
N LYS A 89 -3.70 -22.37 4.47
CA LYS A 89 -3.46 -23.66 3.79
C LYS A 89 -3.48 -24.87 4.72
N GLN A 90 -2.86 -24.76 5.90
CA GLN A 90 -2.85 -25.86 6.88
C GLN A 90 -4.24 -26.14 7.45
N LEU A 91 -5.10 -25.12 7.51
CA LEU A 91 -6.46 -25.22 8.02
C LEU A 91 -7.51 -25.46 6.92
N ASP A 92 -7.10 -25.62 5.66
CA ASP A 92 -7.97 -25.75 4.49
C ASP A 92 -8.98 -24.59 4.34
N LEU A 93 -8.54 -23.37 4.69
CA LEU A 93 -9.35 -22.15 4.62
C LEU A 93 -9.02 -21.34 3.37
N GLU A 94 -10.05 -20.77 2.76
CA GLU A 94 -9.88 -19.82 1.65
C GLU A 94 -9.22 -18.52 2.12
N PHE A 95 -8.10 -18.16 1.52
CA PHE A 95 -7.29 -17.01 1.92
C PHE A 95 -7.99 -15.65 1.76
N LEU A 96 -8.74 -15.44 0.67
CA LEU A 96 -9.41 -14.16 0.38
C LEU A 96 -10.49 -13.81 1.43
N PRO A 97 -11.45 -14.70 1.75
CA PRO A 97 -12.42 -14.45 2.81
C PRO A 97 -11.77 -14.24 4.19
N ALA A 98 -10.72 -15.02 4.50
CA ALA A 98 -9.99 -14.88 5.75
C ALA A 98 -9.31 -13.50 5.87
N ARG A 99 -8.69 -13.02 4.78
CA ARG A 99 -8.07 -11.68 4.72
C ARG A 99 -9.10 -10.56 4.82
N LEU A 100 -10.29 -10.72 4.25
CA LEU A 100 -11.38 -9.75 4.38
C LEU A 100 -11.86 -9.66 5.84
N TRP A 101 -12.07 -10.80 6.51
CA TRP A 101 -12.47 -10.81 7.92
C TRP A 101 -11.41 -10.15 8.81
N GLN A 102 -10.13 -10.45 8.59
CA GLN A 102 -9.03 -9.77 9.27
C GLN A 102 -9.09 -8.24 9.06
N GLY A 103 -9.27 -7.79 7.82
CA GLY A 103 -9.37 -6.37 7.50
C GLY A 103 -10.53 -5.66 8.21
N LEU A 104 -11.69 -6.33 8.32
CA LEU A 104 -12.84 -5.79 9.05
C LEU A 104 -12.56 -5.61 10.55
N TRP A 105 -11.91 -6.59 11.19
CA TRP A 105 -11.51 -6.45 12.60
C TRP A 105 -10.47 -5.37 12.81
N CYS A 106 -9.48 -5.26 11.92
CA CYS A 106 -8.48 -4.18 11.99
C CYS A 106 -9.13 -2.81 11.91
N ALA A 107 -10.10 -2.62 11.00
CA ALA A 107 -10.81 -1.34 10.83
C ALA A 107 -11.80 -1.02 11.97
N LEU A 108 -12.26 -2.03 12.72
CA LEU A 108 -13.13 -1.82 13.88
C LEU A 108 -12.33 -1.43 15.13
N ILE A 109 -11.13 -2.00 15.29
CA ILE A 109 -10.29 -1.81 16.48
C ILE A 109 -9.44 -0.53 16.37
N THR A 110 -9.04 -0.17 15.14
CA THR A 110 -8.22 1.02 14.84
C THR A 110 -9.10 2.22 14.54
#